data_AF-A0A2G9YNW7-F1
#
_entry.id   AF-A0A2G9YNW7-F1
#
_cell.length_a   1.000
_cell.length_b   1.000
_cell.length_c   1.000
_cell.angle_alpha   90.00
_cell.angle_beta   90.00
_cell.angle_gamma   90.00
#
_symmetry.space_group_name_H-M   'P 1'
#
loop_
_entity.id
_entity.type
_entity.pdbx_description
1 polymer ?
#
loop_
_entity_poly.entity_id
_entity_poly.type
_entity_poly.pdbx_seq_one_letter_code
_entity_poly.pdbx_strand_id
1 'polypeptide(L)'
;MIMHKIYGWLPDIPDQRDYLYSAIKPRVRLPSKVDLRESCSQVEYQGRLGSCHDDKTEVLTDKGWVLFKNVTEKDKLATVNQLEKKVYFVVPERLTSFNYSGDLFLCESTGKDFAVTPDHKMLVRKWEENKRKLSSEYRLVAMKDVGWYSGLMSGVTTANKDIATIDLKGVEHNRKAYRANIQVSANVFLQLLGIYLAEGSMCKDKGHYKIQISASKKREKYFVLNLLKSLRIPPCVLRDRITFDDKRIFRMFEEYGLFGVRAPDKFVPEFVFLLGKSNICAFLEGFFNGDGCEQKGTISYYTSSKRLADDLHRLIILSGQWGTLNSRPARKSLTKDGRIISGKHPEYRISQWKSLQYSIERKKEVKTIKYSGFVYCAEVSPYHTLITRRSGRVLISGNCTACALVGNLEFLDNRPDATYTDVSRLFIYYNERLLRGNEDYDSGASLRDGIKTLKKTGYCWEKAWPYDIERFTQKPPQRCYNEAGKHRIASYHRIHTLAEMLACLAEGYPFVFGFAVYESFQSKKVERTGIVNMPKKNERVIGGHAVTAVGYNQKERRFLIRNSWGLKWGQAGYFTMPFAYLETQAADFWTIRK
;
A
#
# COMPACT_ATOMS: atom_id res chain seq x y z
N MET A 1 -2.85 -2.15 -28.49
CA MET A 1 -2.07 -1.12 -27.75
C MET A 1 -0.98 -1.81 -26.95
N ILE A 2 0.17 -1.17 -26.74
CA ILE A 2 1.31 -1.76 -25.99
C ILE A 2 0.86 -1.95 -24.53
N MET A 3 0.82 -3.19 -24.07
CA MET A 3 0.49 -3.56 -22.68
C MET A 3 1.76 -3.45 -21.84
N HIS A 4 1.79 -2.54 -20.87
CA HIS A 4 2.87 -2.50 -19.88
C HIS A 4 2.74 -3.72 -18.93
N LYS A 5 3.84 -4.47 -18.80
CA LYS A 5 4.01 -5.71 -18.03
C LYS A 5 4.73 -5.43 -16.70
N ILE A 6 4.61 -6.33 -15.74
CA ILE A 6 4.93 -6.11 -14.32
C ILE A 6 6.31 -6.69 -13.98
N TYR A 7 7.03 -6.02 -13.08
CA TYR A 7 8.44 -6.24 -12.77
C TYR A 7 8.67 -6.14 -11.25
N GLY A 8 9.14 -7.21 -10.58
CA GLY A 8 9.39 -7.24 -9.13
C GLY A 8 10.68 -7.92 -8.65
N TRP A 9 11.81 -7.68 -9.30
CA TRP A 9 13.12 -8.11 -8.79
C TRP A 9 13.72 -7.10 -7.80
N LEU A 10 14.17 -7.58 -6.64
CA LEU A 10 14.97 -6.85 -5.64
C LEU A 10 16.37 -7.47 -5.55
N PRO A 11 17.47 -6.70 -5.69
CA PRO A 11 18.84 -7.19 -5.55
C PRO A 11 19.13 -7.81 -4.18
N ASP A 12 19.78 -8.97 -4.12
CA ASP A 12 20.23 -9.59 -2.86
C ASP A 12 21.30 -8.72 -2.15
N ILE A 13 21.32 -8.79 -0.82
CA ILE A 13 22.47 -8.33 -0.02
C ILE A 13 23.56 -9.43 -0.05
N PRO A 14 24.81 -9.12 -0.44
CA PRO A 14 25.90 -10.10 -0.45
C PRO A 14 26.14 -10.77 0.92
N ASP A 15 26.27 -12.11 0.96
CA ASP A 15 26.63 -12.87 2.16
C ASP A 15 27.89 -13.69 1.86
N GLN A 16 28.91 -13.58 2.69
CA GLN A 16 30.19 -14.26 2.49
C GLN A 16 30.11 -15.79 2.63
N ARG A 17 28.97 -16.31 3.11
CA ARG A 17 28.71 -17.75 3.28
C ARG A 17 28.03 -18.40 2.07
N ASP A 18 27.75 -17.65 1.01
CA ASP A 18 27.17 -18.21 -0.21
C ASP A 18 28.19 -19.08 -0.95
N TYR A 19 27.77 -20.26 -1.41
CA TYR A 19 28.61 -21.10 -2.25
C TYR A 19 28.77 -20.47 -3.63
N LEU A 20 30.01 -20.20 -4.03
CA LEU A 20 30.34 -19.72 -5.36
C LEU A 20 30.25 -20.86 -6.35
N TYR A 21 29.76 -20.58 -7.56
CA TYR A 21 29.71 -21.56 -8.63
C TYR A 21 31.12 -21.97 -9.05
N SER A 22 31.35 -23.28 -9.08
CA SER A 22 32.51 -23.90 -9.72
C SER A 22 31.99 -25.00 -10.64
N ALA A 23 32.48 -25.03 -11.88
CA ALA A 23 32.11 -26.09 -12.82
C ALA A 23 32.55 -27.46 -12.28
N ILE A 24 31.68 -28.47 -12.40
CA ILE A 24 31.89 -29.83 -11.90
C ILE A 24 32.99 -30.54 -12.70
N LYS A 25 33.15 -30.16 -13.98
CA LYS A 25 34.27 -30.58 -14.84
C LYS A 25 34.74 -29.37 -15.65
N PRO A 26 36.03 -29.01 -15.65
CA PRO A 26 36.54 -27.98 -16.55
C PRO A 26 36.41 -28.50 -17.99
N ARG A 27 35.39 -28.04 -18.72
CA ARG A 27 35.27 -28.33 -20.14
C ARG A 27 36.27 -27.47 -20.90
N VAL A 28 37.20 -28.11 -21.62
CA VAL A 28 38.20 -27.44 -22.48
C VAL A 28 37.52 -26.56 -23.54
N ARG A 29 36.29 -26.88 -23.96
CA ARG A 29 35.48 -26.06 -24.87
C ARG A 29 33.98 -26.23 -24.59
N LEU A 30 33.25 -25.12 -24.41
CA LEU A 30 31.81 -25.13 -24.23
C LEU A 30 31.07 -25.37 -25.57
N PRO A 31 29.91 -26.08 -25.59
CA PRO A 31 29.09 -26.25 -26.80
C PRO A 31 28.73 -24.91 -27.44
N SER A 32 28.69 -24.82 -28.76
CA SER A 32 28.36 -23.56 -29.45
C SER A 32 26.94 -23.05 -29.16
N LYS A 33 26.02 -23.95 -28.81
CA LYS A 33 24.63 -23.67 -28.41
C LYS A 33 24.17 -24.69 -27.37
N VAL A 34 23.35 -24.24 -26.43
CA VAL A 34 22.65 -25.08 -25.43
C VAL A 34 21.18 -24.65 -25.41
N ASP A 35 20.27 -25.62 -25.33
CA ASP A 35 18.83 -25.41 -25.25
C ASP A 35 18.21 -26.47 -24.33
N LEU A 36 17.68 -26.04 -23.19
CA LEU A 36 17.10 -26.91 -22.16
C LEU A 36 15.55 -26.84 -22.16
N ARG A 37 14.92 -26.31 -23.23
CA ARG A 37 13.47 -26.14 -23.29
C ARG A 37 12.69 -27.45 -23.19
N GLU A 38 13.24 -28.55 -23.69
CA GLU A 38 12.62 -29.87 -23.61
C GLU A 38 12.48 -30.37 -22.16
N SER A 39 13.32 -29.87 -21.25
CA SER A 39 13.25 -30.15 -19.82
C SER A 39 12.41 -29.12 -19.05
N CYS A 40 11.86 -28.09 -19.70
CA CYS A 40 10.97 -27.12 -19.06
C CYS A 40 9.53 -27.66 -19.00
N SER A 41 8.83 -27.39 -17.89
CA SER A 41 7.35 -27.46 -17.89
C SER A 41 6.75 -26.46 -18.88
N GLN A 42 5.46 -26.65 -19.22
CA GLN A 42 4.74 -25.73 -20.11
C GLN A 42 4.84 -24.29 -19.59
N VAL A 43 5.02 -23.29 -20.48
CA VAL A 43 5.08 -21.89 -20.05
C VAL A 43 3.68 -21.44 -19.64
N GLU A 44 3.50 -21.24 -18.34
CA GLU A 44 2.27 -20.71 -17.79
C GLU A 44 2.07 -19.23 -18.14
N TYR A 45 0.81 -18.83 -18.27
CA TYR A 45 0.44 -17.42 -18.30
C TYR A 45 0.21 -16.97 -16.86
N GLN A 46 1.14 -16.19 -16.30
CA GLN A 46 1.06 -15.60 -14.95
C GLN A 46 -0.21 -14.77 -14.69
N GLY A 47 -1.07 -14.56 -15.69
CA GLY A 47 -2.06 -13.51 -15.66
C GLY A 47 -1.36 -12.14 -15.72
N ARG A 48 -2.12 -11.08 -16.01
CA ARG A 48 -1.75 -9.80 -15.42
C ARG A 48 -1.88 -10.01 -13.92
N LEU A 49 -0.90 -9.65 -13.09
CA LEU A 49 -1.13 -9.55 -11.64
C LEU A 49 -2.19 -8.47 -11.43
N GLY A 50 -3.45 -8.87 -11.56
CA GLY A 50 -4.63 -8.03 -11.58
C GLY A 50 -5.00 -7.65 -10.16
N SER A 51 -4.07 -7.09 -9.40
CA SER A 51 -4.37 -6.43 -8.13
C SER A 51 -4.30 -4.93 -8.27
N CYS A 52 -5.20 -4.38 -9.08
CA CYS A 52 -5.19 -2.97 -9.42
C CYS A 52 -6.55 -2.31 -9.15
N HIS A 53 -6.50 -1.01 -8.86
CA HIS A 53 -7.64 -0.13 -8.75
C HIS A 53 -7.85 0.66 -10.05
N ASP A 54 -9.05 1.18 -10.28
CA ASP A 54 -9.32 2.04 -11.43
C ASP A 54 -8.74 3.47 -11.28
N ASP A 55 -8.95 4.30 -12.29
CA ASP A 55 -8.34 5.63 -12.42
C ASP A 55 -8.98 6.75 -11.57
N LYS A 56 -10.09 6.47 -10.88
CA LYS A 56 -10.73 7.43 -9.94
C LYS A 56 -10.44 7.11 -8.48
N THR A 57 -9.57 6.14 -8.23
CA THR A 57 -9.16 5.77 -6.87
C THR A 57 -8.05 6.71 -6.39
N GLU A 58 -8.12 7.11 -5.13
CA GLU A 58 -7.10 7.87 -4.39
C GLU A 58 -6.37 6.93 -3.43
N VAL A 59 -5.13 7.26 -3.09
CA VAL A 59 -4.32 6.59 -2.08
C VAL A 59 -4.05 7.57 -0.95
N LEU A 60 -4.10 7.09 0.29
CA LEU A 60 -3.69 7.88 1.44
C LEU A 60 -2.16 7.96 1.49
N THR A 61 -1.63 9.16 1.40
CA THR A 61 -0.19 9.46 1.49
C THR A 61 0.14 10.23 2.77
N ASP A 62 1.42 10.39 3.07
CA ASP A 62 1.90 11.24 4.16
C ASP A 62 1.44 12.71 4.01
N LYS A 63 1.16 13.15 2.79
CA LYS A 63 0.65 14.49 2.44
C LYS A 63 -0.87 14.57 2.28
N GLY A 64 -1.60 13.48 2.55
CA GLY A 64 -3.06 13.40 2.39
C GLY A 64 -3.49 12.55 1.20
N TRP A 65 -4.72 12.75 0.73
CA TRP A 65 -5.30 11.94 -0.34
C TRP A 65 -4.81 12.40 -1.71
N VAL A 66 -4.23 11.47 -2.47
CA VAL A 66 -3.71 11.72 -3.82
C VAL A 66 -4.35 10.74 -4.78
N LEU A 67 -4.85 11.21 -5.92
CA LEU A 67 -5.33 10.32 -6.99
C LEU A 67 -4.21 9.34 -7.37
N PHE A 68 -4.52 8.05 -7.48
CA PHE A 68 -3.50 7.00 -7.69
C PHE A 68 -2.61 7.30 -8.90
N LYS A 69 -3.21 7.83 -9.98
CA LYS A 69 -2.49 8.27 -11.19
C LYS A 69 -1.46 9.38 -10.98
N ASN A 70 -1.55 10.12 -9.89
CA ASN A 70 -0.67 11.24 -9.53
C ASN A 70 0.33 10.86 -8.43
N VAL A 71 0.26 9.65 -7.87
CA VAL A 71 1.20 9.16 -6.86
C VAL A 71 2.58 8.99 -7.48
N THR A 72 3.61 9.42 -6.75
CA THR A 72 5.01 9.31 -7.16
C THR A 72 5.82 8.50 -6.16
N GLU A 73 7.01 8.06 -6.54
CA GLU A 73 7.94 7.33 -5.66
C GLU A 73 8.40 8.15 -4.44
N LYS A 74 8.16 9.47 -4.44
CA LYS A 74 8.47 10.36 -3.31
C LYS A 74 7.37 10.40 -2.25
N ASP A 75 6.17 9.92 -2.58
CA ASP A 75 5.02 9.97 -1.68
C ASP A 75 5.02 8.71 -0.82
N LYS A 76 5.00 8.87 0.51
CA LYS A 76 4.90 7.71 1.40
C LYS A 76 3.45 7.28 1.47
N LEU A 77 3.16 6.02 1.20
CA LEU A 77 1.80 5.49 1.15
C LEU A 77 1.43 4.83 2.48
N ALA A 78 0.17 4.99 2.86
CA ALA A 78 -0.38 4.38 4.06
C ALA A 78 -0.53 2.86 3.86
N THR A 79 0.15 2.10 4.70
CA THR A 79 0.07 0.64 4.81
C THR A 79 -0.31 0.24 6.23
N VAL A 80 -0.96 -0.91 6.39
CA VAL A 80 -1.58 -1.34 7.64
C VAL A 80 -0.98 -2.63 8.15
N ASN A 81 -0.45 -2.61 9.38
CA ASN A 81 -0.22 -3.82 10.14
C ASN A 81 -1.58 -4.36 10.62
N GLN A 82 -2.04 -5.46 10.02
CA GLN A 82 -3.35 -6.06 10.29
C GLN A 82 -3.54 -6.59 11.71
N LEU A 83 -2.46 -6.98 12.40
CA LEU A 83 -2.51 -7.50 13.76
C LEU A 83 -2.66 -6.37 14.78
N GLU A 84 -1.80 -5.36 14.67
CA GLU A 84 -1.85 -4.18 15.54
C GLU A 84 -2.95 -3.19 15.16
N LYS A 85 -3.51 -3.33 13.95
CA LYS A 85 -4.39 -2.36 13.30
C LYS A 85 -3.76 -0.97 13.27
N LYS A 86 -2.45 -0.90 13.04
CA LYS A 86 -1.70 0.35 12.98
C LYS A 86 -1.35 0.74 11.55
N VAL A 87 -1.42 2.04 11.27
CA VAL A 87 -1.08 2.64 9.99
C VAL A 87 0.35 3.15 10.03
N TYR A 88 1.12 2.81 9.00
CA TYR A 88 2.49 3.27 8.74
C TYR A 88 2.54 3.94 7.37
N PHE A 89 3.42 4.93 7.20
CA PHE A 89 3.66 5.57 5.92
C PHE A 89 5.03 5.13 5.40
N VAL A 90 5.03 4.37 4.30
CA VAL A 90 6.24 3.79 3.71
C VAL A 90 6.41 4.27 2.28
N VAL A 91 7.66 4.42 1.84
CA VAL A 91 7.95 4.68 0.42
C VAL A 91 7.53 3.44 -0.37
N PRO A 92 6.78 3.58 -1.47
CA PRO A 92 6.42 2.44 -2.30
C PRO A 92 7.67 1.88 -2.97
N GLU A 93 7.84 0.56 -2.89
CA GLU A 93 8.92 -0.15 -3.60
C GLU A 93 8.67 -0.15 -5.10
N ARG A 94 7.40 -0.14 -5.50
CA ARG A 94 6.98 -0.08 -6.90
C ARG A 94 5.66 0.64 -7.05
N LEU A 95 5.55 1.45 -8.10
CA LEU A 95 4.27 1.96 -8.63
C LEU A 95 4.01 1.33 -9.99
N THR A 96 2.80 0.82 -10.19
CA THR A 96 2.41 0.14 -11.44
C THR A 96 1.17 0.82 -12.01
N SER A 97 1.21 1.17 -13.29
CA SER A 97 0.04 1.57 -14.05
C SER A 97 0.09 0.99 -15.46
N PHE A 98 -1.05 0.52 -15.97
CA PHE A 98 -1.16 0.04 -17.34
C PHE A 98 -2.59 0.11 -17.85
N ASN A 99 -2.73 0.15 -19.17
CA ASN A 99 -4.05 0.11 -19.79
C ASN A 99 -4.65 -1.30 -19.69
N TYR A 100 -5.80 -1.39 -19.04
CA TYR A 100 -6.57 -2.59 -18.81
C TYR A 100 -7.89 -2.50 -19.57
N SER A 101 -8.17 -3.54 -20.36
CA SER A 101 -9.46 -3.77 -21.00
C SER A 101 -9.95 -5.12 -20.52
N GLY A 102 -11.03 -5.12 -19.75
CA GLY A 102 -11.54 -6.32 -19.10
C GLY A 102 -12.59 -6.00 -18.06
N ASP A 103 -12.89 -6.98 -17.21
CA ASP A 103 -13.87 -6.83 -16.16
C ASP A 103 -13.28 -6.15 -14.92
N LEU A 104 -14.03 -5.26 -14.27
CA LEU A 104 -13.79 -4.84 -12.90
C LEU A 104 -14.95 -5.26 -12.02
N PHE A 105 -14.65 -5.63 -10.78
CA PHE A 105 -15.63 -5.74 -9.71
C PHE A 105 -15.81 -4.35 -9.11
N LEU A 106 -16.98 -3.76 -9.38
CA LEU A 106 -17.42 -2.48 -8.86
C LEU A 106 -18.32 -2.72 -7.65
N CYS A 107 -17.93 -2.19 -6.51
CA CYS A 107 -18.81 -2.05 -5.35
C CYS A 107 -19.20 -0.60 -5.21
N GLU A 108 -20.50 -0.29 -5.23
CA GLU A 108 -21.04 1.05 -5.02
C GLU A 108 -22.19 0.97 -4.03
N SER A 109 -21.95 1.47 -2.81
CA SER A 109 -22.96 1.59 -1.77
C SER A 109 -22.78 2.88 -0.99
N THR A 110 -23.72 3.19 -0.10
CA THR A 110 -23.63 4.36 0.77
C THR A 110 -22.31 4.41 1.53
N GLY A 111 -21.76 3.23 1.88
CA GLY A 111 -20.58 3.10 2.73
C GLY A 111 -19.32 2.53 2.08
N LYS A 112 -19.40 2.04 0.84
CA LYS A 112 -18.30 1.41 0.12
C LYS A 112 -18.28 1.92 -1.30
N ASP A 113 -17.11 2.24 -1.80
CA ASP A 113 -16.93 2.49 -3.21
C ASP A 113 -15.53 2.01 -3.58
N PHE A 114 -15.44 1.03 -4.47
CA PHE A 114 -14.19 0.57 -5.04
C PHE A 114 -14.45 -0.10 -6.39
N ALA A 115 -13.50 0.01 -7.30
CA ALA A 115 -13.50 -0.71 -8.57
C ALA A 115 -12.14 -1.37 -8.73
N VAL A 116 -12.12 -2.69 -8.68
CA VAL A 116 -10.88 -3.47 -8.68
C VAL A 116 -10.93 -4.61 -9.67
N THR A 117 -9.77 -5.01 -10.16
CA THR A 117 -9.63 -6.15 -11.07
C THR A 117 -9.97 -7.48 -10.37
N PRO A 118 -10.37 -8.54 -11.09
CA PRO A 118 -10.75 -9.84 -10.52
C PRO A 118 -9.73 -10.45 -9.56
N ASP A 119 -8.45 -10.28 -9.84
CA ASP A 119 -7.36 -10.85 -9.03
C ASP A 119 -6.94 -9.96 -7.85
N HIS A 120 -7.66 -8.85 -7.61
CA HIS A 120 -7.27 -7.87 -6.60
C HIS A 120 -7.43 -8.44 -5.22
N LYS A 121 -6.34 -8.38 -4.44
CA LYS A 121 -6.29 -8.96 -3.10
C LYS A 121 -7.08 -8.09 -2.15
N MET A 122 -8.25 -8.55 -1.75
CA MET A 122 -9.09 -7.93 -0.73
C MET A 122 -8.64 -8.43 0.64
N LEU A 123 -8.47 -7.53 1.61
CA LEU A 123 -8.19 -7.89 3.00
C LEU A 123 -9.51 -8.17 3.73
N VAL A 124 -9.84 -9.45 3.87
CA VAL A 124 -11.16 -9.90 4.31
C VAL A 124 -11.15 -10.86 5.49
N ARG A 125 -12.19 -10.80 6.31
CA ARG A 125 -12.59 -11.86 7.26
C ARG A 125 -13.63 -12.74 6.59
N LYS A 126 -13.46 -14.05 6.66
CA LYS A 126 -14.36 -15.04 6.04
C LYS A 126 -15.64 -15.18 6.85
N TRP A 127 -16.79 -15.36 6.20
CA TRP A 127 -18.01 -15.78 6.87
C TRP A 127 -17.96 -17.29 7.17
N GLU A 128 -18.12 -17.67 8.43
CA GLU A 128 -18.17 -19.06 8.88
C GLU A 128 -19.63 -19.50 9.04
N GLU A 129 -20.17 -20.19 8.03
CA GLU A 129 -21.59 -20.59 7.97
C GLU A 129 -22.04 -21.33 9.24
N ASN A 130 -21.26 -22.34 9.67
CA ASN A 130 -21.57 -23.16 10.84
C ASN A 130 -21.65 -22.36 12.15
N LYS A 131 -20.93 -21.23 12.24
CA LYS A 131 -20.90 -20.38 13.45
C LYS A 131 -21.73 -19.10 13.30
N ARG A 132 -22.30 -18.86 12.11
CA ARG A 132 -23.04 -17.66 11.73
C ARG A 132 -22.34 -16.36 12.13
N LYS A 133 -21.01 -16.31 11.96
CA LYS A 133 -20.18 -15.14 12.30
C LYS A 133 -18.99 -15.02 11.36
N LEU A 134 -18.38 -13.83 11.34
CA LEU A 134 -17.10 -13.60 10.66
C LEU A 134 -15.94 -14.21 11.47
N SER A 135 -14.98 -14.85 10.78
CA SER A 135 -13.72 -15.35 11.33
C SER A 135 -12.98 -14.24 12.08
N SER A 136 -12.12 -14.53 13.06
CA SER A 136 -11.35 -13.49 13.77
C SER A 136 -10.24 -12.88 12.90
N GLU A 137 -9.68 -13.65 11.98
CA GLU A 137 -8.49 -13.29 11.20
C GLU A 137 -8.83 -12.64 9.86
N TYR A 138 -8.00 -11.68 9.45
CA TYR A 138 -7.98 -11.11 8.11
C TYR A 138 -7.03 -11.91 7.20
N ARG A 139 -7.46 -12.13 5.95
CA ARG A 139 -6.67 -12.78 4.90
C ARG A 139 -6.79 -12.00 3.59
N LEU A 140 -5.76 -12.10 2.76
CA LEU A 140 -5.76 -11.55 1.41
C LEU A 140 -6.39 -12.55 0.43
N VAL A 141 -7.56 -12.21 -0.11
CA VAL A 141 -8.32 -13.06 -1.03
C VAL A 141 -8.55 -12.30 -2.33
N ALA A 142 -8.34 -12.93 -3.49
CA ALA A 142 -8.64 -12.27 -4.76
C ALA A 142 -10.14 -11.91 -4.84
N MET A 143 -10.48 -10.75 -5.41
CA MET A 143 -11.85 -10.24 -5.42
C MET A 143 -12.84 -11.21 -6.06
N LYS A 144 -12.41 -11.94 -7.10
CA LYS A 144 -13.20 -12.99 -7.76
C LYS A 144 -13.55 -14.17 -6.83
N ASP A 145 -12.74 -14.40 -5.80
CA ASP A 145 -12.84 -15.51 -4.85
C ASP A 145 -13.42 -15.07 -3.49
N VAL A 146 -13.71 -13.77 -3.30
CA VAL A 146 -14.37 -13.27 -2.08
C VAL A 146 -15.74 -13.91 -1.95
N GLY A 147 -16.03 -14.42 -0.74
CA GLY A 147 -17.29 -15.10 -0.43
C GLY A 147 -18.52 -14.19 -0.55
N TRP A 148 -19.71 -14.79 -0.40
CA TRP A 148 -20.98 -14.06 -0.52
C TRP A 148 -21.12 -12.96 0.55
N TYR A 149 -20.58 -13.19 1.75
CA TYR A 149 -20.45 -12.23 2.84
C TYR A 149 -19.02 -12.27 3.39
N SER A 150 -18.39 -11.12 3.58
CA SER A 150 -17.02 -11.03 4.10
C SER A 150 -16.80 -9.74 4.87
N GLY A 151 -16.09 -9.79 5.99
CA GLY A 151 -15.73 -8.59 6.75
C GLY A 151 -14.58 -7.86 6.08
N LEU A 152 -14.64 -6.54 5.96
CA LEU A 152 -13.58 -5.68 5.47
C LEU A 152 -12.88 -5.00 6.64
N MET A 153 -11.60 -4.68 6.48
CA MET A 153 -10.85 -4.01 7.55
C MET A 153 -11.31 -2.57 7.75
N SER A 154 -11.47 -2.18 9.02
CA SER A 154 -11.80 -0.84 9.49
C SER A 154 -11.18 -0.62 10.87
N GLY A 155 -11.27 0.62 11.38
CA GLY A 155 -10.88 0.95 12.75
C GLY A 155 -9.38 0.82 13.03
N VAL A 156 -8.56 1.19 12.04
CA VAL A 156 -7.09 1.26 12.16
C VAL A 156 -6.67 2.56 12.82
N THR A 157 -5.56 2.60 13.55
CA THR A 157 -5.06 3.82 14.22
C THR A 157 -3.67 4.18 13.72
N THR A 158 -3.28 5.43 13.83
CA THR A 158 -1.88 5.84 13.60
C THR A 158 -0.90 5.06 14.49
N ALA A 159 0.31 4.80 13.98
CA ALA A 159 1.43 4.27 14.76
C ALA A 159 2.18 5.35 15.57
N ASN A 160 1.85 6.63 15.36
CA ASN A 160 2.49 7.75 16.04
C ASN A 160 2.19 7.77 17.55
N LYS A 161 3.06 8.44 18.32
CA LYS A 161 2.93 8.57 19.77
C LYS A 161 2.18 9.84 20.16
N ASP A 162 1.43 9.75 21.24
CA ASP A 162 0.84 10.93 21.87
C ASP A 162 1.92 11.79 22.54
N ILE A 163 1.73 13.10 22.52
CA ILE A 163 2.47 14.08 23.30
C ILE A 163 1.61 14.53 24.49
N ALA A 164 2.26 14.78 25.62
CA ALA A 164 1.59 15.22 26.84
C ALA A 164 1.33 16.74 26.84
N THR A 165 2.30 17.50 26.33
CA THR A 165 2.33 18.97 26.41
C THR A 165 2.70 19.62 25.09
N ILE A 166 2.34 20.89 24.95
CA ILE A 166 2.73 21.78 23.85
C ILE A 166 3.39 23.03 24.44
N ASP A 167 4.52 23.41 23.87
CA ASP A 167 5.29 24.58 24.28
C ASP A 167 4.76 25.85 23.61
N LEU A 168 4.18 26.74 24.41
CA LEU A 168 3.81 28.08 23.97
C LEU A 168 4.99 29.01 24.21
N LYS A 169 5.67 29.40 23.12
CA LYS A 169 6.79 30.35 23.16
C LYS A 169 6.36 31.68 23.79
N GLY A 170 7.25 32.21 24.61
CA GLY A 170 7.11 33.48 25.27
C GLY A 170 7.00 34.64 24.30
N VAL A 171 6.54 35.77 24.83
CA VAL A 171 6.44 37.01 24.07
C VAL A 171 7.47 37.97 24.64
N GLU A 172 8.30 38.52 23.76
CA GLU A 172 9.14 39.68 24.08
C GLU A 172 8.44 40.99 23.71
N HIS A 173 8.68 42.01 24.53
CA HIS A 173 8.33 43.40 24.26
C HIS A 173 9.55 44.27 24.56
N ASN A 174 9.99 45.10 23.61
CA ASN A 174 11.20 45.93 23.73
C ASN A 174 12.45 45.15 24.21
N ARG A 175 12.71 43.97 23.64
CA ARG A 175 13.84 43.07 23.99
C ARG A 175 13.84 42.59 25.45
N LYS A 176 12.70 42.68 26.16
CA LYS A 176 12.47 42.09 27.49
C LYS A 176 11.37 41.03 27.43
N ALA A 177 11.50 39.96 28.21
CA ALA A 177 10.48 38.92 28.32
C ALA A 177 9.19 39.50 28.94
N TYR A 178 8.15 39.67 28.13
CA TYR A 178 6.83 40.16 28.55
C TYR A 178 5.91 39.01 29.00
N ARG A 179 6.01 37.85 28.36
CA ARG A 179 5.43 36.58 28.85
C ARG A 179 6.45 35.47 28.71
N ALA A 180 6.62 34.67 29.76
CA ALA A 180 7.49 33.50 29.74
C ALA A 180 6.92 32.36 28.87
N ASN A 181 7.81 31.43 28.49
CA ASN A 181 7.42 30.14 27.90
C ASN A 181 6.52 29.39 28.88
N ILE A 182 5.46 28.77 28.39
CA ILE A 182 4.63 27.88 29.20
C ILE A 182 4.37 26.57 28.46
N GLN A 183 4.32 25.47 29.22
CA GLN A 183 3.82 24.21 28.72
C GLN A 183 2.34 24.09 29.07
N VAL A 184 1.53 23.72 28.07
CA VAL A 184 0.10 23.46 28.27
C VAL A 184 -0.20 22.02 27.90
N SER A 185 -1.29 21.45 28.44
CA SER A 185 -1.75 20.13 28.03
C SER A 185 -2.00 20.10 26.52
N ALA A 186 -1.42 19.11 25.84
CA ALA A 186 -1.57 18.95 24.41
C ALA A 186 -3.03 18.73 24.02
N ASN A 187 -3.78 17.91 24.77
CA ASN A 187 -5.19 17.63 24.49
C ASN A 187 -6.05 18.90 24.60
N VAL A 188 -5.87 19.71 25.65
CA VAL A 188 -6.61 20.96 25.85
C VAL A 188 -6.30 21.95 24.71
N PHE A 189 -5.02 22.03 24.32
CA PHE A 189 -4.61 22.88 23.20
C PHE A 189 -5.20 22.40 21.86
N LEU A 190 -5.19 21.09 21.61
CA LEU A 190 -5.72 20.50 20.38
C LEU A 190 -7.24 20.64 20.29
N GLN A 191 -7.95 20.51 21.41
CA GLN A 191 -9.39 20.82 21.50
C GLN A 191 -9.65 22.30 21.14
N LEU A 192 -8.82 23.23 21.64
CA LEU A 192 -8.92 24.65 21.28
C LEU A 192 -8.63 24.88 19.78
N LEU A 193 -7.61 24.23 19.22
CA LEU A 193 -7.28 24.31 17.80
C LEU A 193 -8.43 23.75 16.94
N GLY A 194 -9.02 22.62 17.35
CA GLY A 194 -10.16 22.01 16.67
C GLY A 194 -11.37 22.94 16.60
N ILE A 195 -11.79 23.50 17.75
CA ILE A 195 -12.94 24.43 17.76
C ILE A 195 -12.62 25.76 17.07
N TYR A 196 -11.36 26.20 17.08
CA TYR A 196 -10.92 27.34 16.28
C TYR A 196 -11.08 27.08 14.78
N LEU A 197 -10.72 25.89 14.29
CA LEU A 197 -10.91 25.56 12.87
C LEU A 197 -12.39 25.45 12.50
N ALA A 198 -13.27 25.05 13.41
CA ALA A 198 -14.71 25.11 13.18
C ALA A 198 -15.20 26.58 13.15
N GLU A 199 -15.12 27.27 14.30
CA GLU A 199 -15.89 28.50 14.57
C GLU A 199 -15.02 29.75 14.78
N GLY A 200 -13.70 29.60 14.67
CA GLY A 200 -12.73 30.61 15.03
C GLY A 200 -12.35 31.60 13.94
N SER A 201 -11.93 32.79 14.38
CA SER A 201 -11.26 33.82 13.58
C SER A 201 -10.23 34.58 14.42
N MET A 202 -9.22 35.14 13.76
CA MET A 202 -8.17 35.94 14.38
C MET A 202 -8.25 37.39 13.89
N CYS A 203 -8.06 38.34 14.80
CA CYS A 203 -8.03 39.76 14.49
C CYS A 203 -6.83 40.43 15.17
N LYS A 204 -6.11 41.25 14.40
CA LYS A 204 -4.99 42.06 14.88
C LYS A 204 -5.36 43.52 14.72
N ASP A 205 -5.58 44.22 15.84
CA ASP A 205 -5.93 45.64 15.84
C ASP A 205 -5.20 46.37 16.97
N LYS A 206 -4.57 47.51 16.66
CA LYS A 206 -3.88 48.40 17.62
C LYS A 206 -3.00 47.68 18.67
N GLY A 207 -2.32 46.60 18.29
CA GLY A 207 -1.44 45.83 19.18
C GLY A 207 -2.12 44.74 20.01
N HIS A 208 -3.43 44.53 19.85
CA HIS A 208 -4.18 43.41 20.42
C HIS A 208 -4.13 42.17 19.50
N TYR A 209 -3.95 41.00 20.11
CA TYR A 209 -3.81 39.71 19.41
C TYR A 209 -5.04 38.85 19.75
N LYS A 210 -6.18 39.26 19.18
CA LYS A 210 -7.48 38.75 19.58
C LYS A 210 -7.85 37.49 18.80
N ILE A 211 -8.28 36.46 19.51
CA ILE A 211 -8.91 35.27 18.96
C ILE A 211 -10.39 35.31 19.32
N GLN A 212 -11.25 34.99 18.36
CA GLN A 212 -12.70 34.97 18.53
C GLN A 212 -13.24 33.61 18.10
N ILE A 213 -14.11 33.02 18.91
CA ILE A 213 -14.82 31.78 18.60
C ILE A 213 -16.32 32.11 18.57
N SER A 214 -16.96 31.94 17.42
CA SER A 214 -18.42 32.02 17.32
C SER A 214 -19.03 30.94 18.20
N ALA A 215 -19.95 31.32 19.08
CA ALA A 215 -20.52 30.43 20.07
C ALA A 215 -21.93 30.93 20.43
N SER A 216 -22.91 30.52 19.64
CA SER A 216 -24.32 30.89 19.86
C SER A 216 -25.05 29.84 20.70
N LYS A 217 -24.57 28.59 20.73
CA LYS A 217 -25.19 27.51 21.50
C LYS A 217 -24.57 27.40 22.90
N LYS A 218 -25.37 26.99 23.90
CA LYS A 218 -24.89 26.78 25.28
C LYS A 218 -23.73 25.76 25.34
N ARG A 219 -23.79 24.69 24.54
CA ARG A 219 -22.74 23.66 24.45
C ARG A 219 -21.39 24.24 24.03
N GLU A 220 -21.38 25.02 22.94
CA GLU A 220 -20.17 25.69 22.43
C GLU A 220 -19.57 26.61 23.49
N LYS A 221 -20.40 27.45 24.12
CA LYS A 221 -19.94 28.38 25.16
C LYS A 221 -19.31 27.65 26.34
N TYR A 222 -19.99 26.64 26.87
CA TYR A 222 -19.49 25.88 28.02
C TYR A 222 -18.17 25.17 27.71
N PHE A 223 -18.06 24.58 26.52
CA PHE A 223 -16.85 23.91 26.07
C PHE A 223 -15.67 24.89 25.98
N VAL A 224 -15.82 26.02 25.28
CA VAL A 224 -14.76 27.04 25.15
C VAL A 224 -14.36 27.62 26.50
N LEU A 225 -15.31 27.93 27.38
CA LEU A 225 -15.02 28.48 28.70
C LEU A 225 -14.20 27.50 29.56
N ASN A 226 -14.50 26.21 29.51
CA ASN A 226 -13.72 25.20 30.22
C ASN A 226 -12.29 25.08 29.67
N LEU A 227 -12.11 25.11 28.35
CA LEU A 227 -10.78 25.12 27.74
C LEU A 227 -9.95 26.33 28.20
N LEU A 228 -10.53 27.53 28.13
CA LEU A 228 -9.84 28.76 28.51
C LEU A 228 -9.54 28.79 30.02
N LYS A 229 -10.44 28.26 30.86
CA LYS A 229 -10.18 28.08 32.30
C LYS A 229 -8.97 27.16 32.54
N SER A 230 -8.92 26.01 31.86
CA SER A 230 -7.79 25.07 31.94
C SER A 230 -6.47 25.69 31.47
N LEU A 231 -6.52 26.56 30.48
CA LEU A 231 -5.37 27.33 29.98
C LEU A 231 -5.04 28.58 30.82
N ARG A 232 -5.87 28.89 31.83
CA ARG A 232 -5.76 30.10 32.67
C ARG A 232 -5.81 31.40 31.83
N ILE A 233 -6.65 31.42 30.80
CA ILE A 233 -6.85 32.55 29.90
C ILE A 233 -8.20 33.19 30.22
N PRO A 234 -8.25 34.50 30.57
CA PRO A 234 -9.51 35.18 30.84
C PRO A 234 -10.31 35.41 29.54
N PRO A 235 -11.57 34.95 29.47
CA PRO A 235 -12.44 35.19 28.33
C PRO A 235 -13.25 36.49 28.47
N CYS A 236 -13.58 37.12 27.34
CA CYS A 236 -14.67 38.08 27.20
C CYS A 236 -15.85 37.38 26.50
N VAL A 237 -16.95 37.21 27.22
CA VAL A 237 -18.13 36.48 26.74
C VAL A 237 -19.15 37.47 26.18
N LEU A 238 -19.50 37.30 24.91
CA LEU A 238 -20.54 38.07 24.23
C LEU A 238 -21.77 37.20 23.94
N ARG A 239 -22.80 37.81 23.36
CA ARG A 239 -24.06 37.12 23.04
C ARG A 239 -23.85 35.99 22.04
N ASP A 240 -23.09 36.24 20.98
CA ASP A 240 -22.92 35.37 19.81
C ASP A 240 -21.53 34.71 19.72
N ARG A 241 -20.58 35.15 20.54
CA ARG A 241 -19.17 34.70 20.49
C ARG A 241 -18.46 34.81 21.83
N ILE A 242 -17.31 34.15 21.93
CA ILE A 242 -16.33 34.32 23.01
C ILE A 242 -15.04 34.86 22.40
N THR A 243 -14.43 35.86 23.04
CA THR A 243 -13.17 36.45 22.59
C THR A 243 -12.14 36.40 23.70
N PHE A 244 -10.86 36.29 23.36
CA PHE A 244 -9.77 36.33 24.32
C PHE A 244 -8.49 36.86 23.65
N ASP A 245 -7.57 37.40 24.45
CA ASP A 245 -6.28 37.92 23.99
C ASP A 245 -5.15 37.08 24.60
N ASP A 246 -4.53 36.25 23.76
CA ASP A 246 -3.29 35.55 24.12
C ASP A 246 -2.35 35.52 22.93
N LYS A 247 -1.35 36.41 22.97
CA LYS A 247 -0.35 36.56 21.92
C LYS A 247 0.51 35.31 21.68
N ARG A 248 0.63 34.39 22.64
CA ARG A 248 1.39 33.13 22.45
C ARG A 248 0.60 32.18 21.55
N ILE A 249 -0.69 31.98 21.86
CA ILE A 249 -1.59 31.17 21.03
C ILE A 249 -1.77 31.81 19.66
N PHE A 250 -1.96 33.13 19.61
CA PHE A 250 -2.13 33.85 18.35
C PHE A 250 -0.91 33.64 17.44
N ARG A 251 0.31 33.88 17.95
CA ARG A 251 1.55 33.68 17.17
C ARG A 251 1.71 32.24 16.70
N MET A 252 1.36 31.28 17.55
CA MET A 252 1.48 29.88 17.16
C MET A 252 0.46 29.49 16.06
N PHE A 253 -0.77 29.99 16.13
CA PHE A 253 -1.74 29.84 15.04
C PHE A 253 -1.30 30.56 13.76
N GLU A 254 -0.65 31.73 13.88
CA GLU A 254 -0.03 32.45 12.77
C GLU A 254 1.12 31.65 12.15
N GLU A 255 2.01 31.05 12.96
CA GLU A 255 3.09 30.14 12.53
C GLU A 255 2.55 28.89 11.83
N TYR A 256 1.38 28.39 12.24
CA TYR A 256 0.66 27.31 11.55
C TYR A 256 -0.06 27.76 10.27
N GLY A 257 0.03 29.04 9.90
CA GLY A 257 -0.55 29.60 8.69
C GLY A 257 -2.06 29.81 8.77
N LEU A 258 -2.63 29.97 9.97
CA LEU A 258 -4.08 30.09 10.17
C LEU A 258 -4.59 31.54 10.22
N PHE A 259 -3.70 32.53 10.26
CA PHE A 259 -4.07 33.94 10.27
C PHE A 259 -4.60 34.37 8.90
N GLY A 260 -5.77 35.02 8.86
CA GLY A 260 -6.39 35.50 7.62
C GLY A 260 -7.04 34.42 6.75
N VAL A 261 -7.01 33.15 7.17
CA VAL A 261 -7.59 32.03 6.42
C VAL A 261 -9.12 32.05 6.51
N ARG A 262 -9.78 32.05 5.35
CA ARG A 262 -11.24 32.05 5.24
C ARG A 262 -11.79 30.63 5.26
N ALA A 263 -13.08 30.49 5.58
CA ALA A 263 -13.74 29.17 5.72
C ALA A 263 -13.50 28.19 4.54
N PRO A 264 -13.54 28.60 3.26
CA PRO A 264 -13.28 27.70 2.13
C PRO A 264 -11.82 27.25 1.98
N ASP A 265 -10.90 27.95 2.65
CA ASP A 265 -9.44 27.74 2.52
C ASP A 265 -8.83 27.13 3.79
N LYS A 266 -9.65 26.89 4.84
CA LYS A 266 -9.19 26.27 6.09
C LYS A 266 -8.56 24.90 5.84
N PHE A 267 -7.62 24.51 6.69
CA PHE A 267 -6.89 23.25 6.65
C PHE A 267 -6.44 22.85 8.05
N VAL A 268 -6.07 21.59 8.24
CA VAL A 268 -5.46 21.13 9.49
C VAL A 268 -3.94 21.34 9.44
N PRO A 269 -3.32 21.95 10.47
CA PRO A 269 -1.87 22.08 10.54
C PRO A 269 -1.14 20.73 10.51
N GLU A 270 -0.03 20.64 9.77
CA GLU A 270 0.64 19.37 9.45
C GLU A 270 1.05 18.55 10.68
N PHE A 271 1.48 19.24 11.76
CA PHE A 271 1.93 18.57 12.97
C PHE A 271 0.85 17.69 13.61
N VAL A 272 -0.44 17.97 13.38
CA VAL A 272 -1.55 17.18 13.92
C VAL A 272 -1.57 15.76 13.34
N PHE A 273 -1.16 15.58 12.07
CA PHE A 273 -1.07 14.25 11.44
C PHE A 273 0.10 13.41 11.98
N LEU A 274 1.04 14.05 12.68
CA LEU A 274 2.19 13.39 13.32
C LEU A 274 1.90 12.95 14.76
N LEU A 275 0.71 13.23 15.29
CA LEU A 275 0.33 12.91 16.66
C LEU A 275 -0.29 11.51 16.78
N GLY A 276 -0.28 10.99 18.01
CA GLY A 276 -0.93 9.75 18.37
C GLY A 276 -2.46 9.85 18.41
N LYS A 277 -3.09 8.68 18.60
CA LYS A 277 -4.54 8.52 18.57
C LYS A 277 -5.25 9.45 19.57
N SER A 278 -4.78 9.55 20.81
CA SER A 278 -5.48 10.28 21.87
C SER A 278 -5.49 11.79 21.58
N ASN A 279 -4.36 12.30 21.08
CA ASN A 279 -4.25 13.69 20.64
C ASN A 279 -5.13 13.99 19.42
N ILE A 280 -5.16 13.11 18.41
CA ILE A 280 -6.06 13.26 17.25
C ILE A 280 -7.52 13.28 17.70
N CYS A 281 -7.92 12.39 18.61
CA CYS A 281 -9.26 12.38 19.18
C CYS A 281 -9.61 13.71 19.88
N ALA A 282 -8.67 14.28 20.65
CA ALA A 282 -8.86 15.57 21.32
C ALA A 282 -9.08 16.71 20.31
N PHE A 283 -8.30 16.73 19.21
CA PHE A 283 -8.51 17.67 18.12
C PHE A 283 -9.91 17.53 17.48
N LEU A 284 -10.32 16.29 17.15
CA LEU A 284 -11.63 16.01 16.54
C LEU A 284 -12.79 16.36 17.48
N GLU A 285 -12.63 16.17 18.78
CA GLU A 285 -13.60 16.59 19.80
C GLU A 285 -13.78 18.11 19.82
N GLY A 286 -12.67 18.86 19.76
CA GLY A 286 -12.70 20.31 19.62
C GLY A 286 -13.51 20.75 18.42
N PHE A 287 -13.19 20.17 17.26
CA PHE A 287 -13.88 20.47 16.00
C PHE A 287 -15.38 20.10 16.06
N PHE A 288 -15.71 18.94 16.62
CA PHE A 288 -17.09 18.49 16.82
C PHE A 288 -17.91 19.46 17.67
N ASN A 289 -17.32 20.06 18.69
CA ASN A 289 -18.06 20.95 19.57
C ASN A 289 -18.51 22.26 18.89
N GLY A 290 -17.79 22.72 17.86
CA GLY A 290 -18.22 23.80 16.97
C GLY A 290 -19.20 23.34 15.90
N ASP A 291 -18.69 22.67 14.86
CA ASP A 291 -19.42 22.35 13.62
C ASP A 291 -20.05 20.94 13.59
N GLY A 292 -19.90 20.16 14.66
CA GLY A 292 -20.37 18.79 14.74
C GLY A 292 -21.87 18.66 15.07
N CYS A 293 -22.55 17.83 14.29
CA CYS A 293 -23.95 17.45 14.50
C CYS A 293 -24.05 15.94 14.70
N GLU A 294 -24.70 15.49 15.78
CA GLU A 294 -24.99 14.08 16.02
C GLU A 294 -26.47 13.80 15.79
N GLN A 295 -26.78 12.82 14.93
CA GLN A 295 -28.14 12.35 14.69
C GLN A 295 -28.14 10.83 14.56
N LYS A 296 -29.03 10.15 15.30
CA LYS A 296 -29.24 8.69 15.22
C LYS A 296 -27.93 7.88 15.27
N GLY A 297 -26.99 8.27 16.14
CA GLY A 297 -25.71 7.59 16.31
C GLY A 297 -24.67 7.83 15.20
N THR A 298 -24.91 8.77 14.28
CA THR A 298 -23.93 9.24 13.29
C THR A 298 -23.49 10.65 13.64
N ILE A 299 -22.17 10.86 13.71
CA ILE A 299 -21.57 12.18 13.86
C ILE A 299 -21.33 12.74 12.45
N SER A 300 -21.74 13.97 12.20
CA SER A 300 -21.52 14.67 10.93
C SER A 300 -20.76 15.97 11.15
N TYR A 301 -19.76 16.20 10.32
CA TYR A 301 -19.00 17.43 10.22
C TYR A 301 -19.30 18.09 8.88
N TYR A 302 -19.38 19.43 8.87
CA TYR A 302 -19.66 20.20 7.67
C TYR A 302 -18.54 21.23 7.45
N THR A 303 -18.15 21.44 6.20
CA THR A 303 -17.22 22.51 5.84
C THR A 303 -17.38 22.90 4.38
N SER A 304 -16.99 24.12 4.03
CA SER A 304 -16.87 24.57 2.64
C SER A 304 -15.47 24.36 2.06
N SER A 305 -14.48 23.98 2.89
CA SER A 305 -13.12 23.69 2.45
C SER A 305 -12.96 22.22 2.08
N LYS A 306 -12.59 21.96 0.82
CA LYS A 306 -12.26 20.60 0.35
C LYS A 306 -11.07 20.03 1.11
N ARG A 307 -10.04 20.86 1.34
CA ARG A 307 -8.81 20.46 2.03
C ARG A 307 -9.10 20.07 3.48
N LEU A 308 -9.82 20.93 4.22
CA LEU A 308 -10.24 20.61 5.58
C LEU A 308 -11.12 19.35 5.63
N ALA A 309 -11.99 19.14 4.64
CA ALA A 309 -12.82 17.94 4.59
C ALA A 309 -11.99 16.65 4.40
N ASP A 310 -10.97 16.71 3.55
CA ASP A 310 -10.01 15.60 3.36
C ASP A 310 -9.16 15.35 4.61
N ASP A 311 -8.69 16.43 5.23
CA ASP A 311 -7.88 16.40 6.45
C ASP A 311 -8.66 15.77 7.62
N LEU A 312 -9.90 16.21 7.84
CA LEU A 312 -10.78 15.64 8.86
C LEU A 312 -11.08 14.16 8.59
N HIS A 313 -11.34 13.81 7.32
CA HIS A 313 -11.58 12.41 6.95
C HIS A 313 -10.34 11.54 7.20
N ARG A 314 -9.14 12.04 6.87
CA ARG A 314 -7.86 11.38 7.20
C ARG A 314 -7.71 11.20 8.71
N LEU A 315 -7.96 12.22 9.52
CA LEU A 315 -7.83 12.14 10.99
C LEU A 315 -8.84 11.17 11.62
N ILE A 316 -10.08 11.12 11.13
CA ILE A 316 -11.08 10.14 11.58
C ILE A 316 -10.58 8.71 11.35
N ILE A 317 -9.96 8.43 10.21
CA ILE A 317 -9.39 7.10 9.95
C ILE A 317 -8.22 6.86 10.89
N LEU A 318 -7.27 7.79 11.01
CA LEU A 318 -6.08 7.63 11.87
C LEU A 318 -6.40 7.57 13.37
N SER A 319 -7.59 7.99 13.80
CA SER A 319 -8.05 7.89 15.20
C SER A 319 -8.68 6.53 15.54
N GLY A 320 -8.79 5.60 14.59
CA GLY A 320 -9.51 4.34 14.79
C GLY A 320 -11.01 4.44 14.57
N GLN A 321 -11.49 5.59 14.10
CA GLN A 321 -12.88 5.79 13.73
C GLN A 321 -13.06 5.53 12.23
N TRP A 322 -14.31 5.49 11.77
CA TRP A 322 -14.61 5.23 10.37
C TRP A 322 -15.71 6.15 9.87
N GLY A 323 -15.68 6.47 8.58
CA GLY A 323 -16.64 7.39 8.00
C GLY A 323 -16.61 7.48 6.49
N THR A 324 -17.44 8.37 5.97
CA THR A 324 -17.54 8.70 4.55
C THR A 324 -17.47 10.20 4.35
N LEU A 325 -16.93 10.61 3.19
CA LEU A 325 -16.92 11.99 2.74
C LEU A 325 -17.88 12.16 1.56
N ASN A 326 -18.84 13.08 1.70
CA ASN A 326 -19.77 13.44 0.64
C ASN A 326 -19.60 14.92 0.29
N SER A 327 -19.89 15.29 -0.95
CA SER A 327 -19.96 16.68 -1.37
C SER A 327 -21.33 16.98 -1.94
N ARG A 328 -21.78 18.22 -1.75
CA ARG A 328 -23.02 18.76 -2.31
C ARG A 328 -22.71 20.08 -3.02
N PRO A 329 -23.32 20.35 -4.18
CA PRO A 329 -23.17 21.63 -4.85
C PRO A 329 -23.76 22.75 -3.99
N ALA A 330 -23.32 23.98 -4.25
CA ALA A 330 -23.84 25.16 -3.58
C ALA A 330 -25.36 25.30 -3.82
N ARG A 331 -26.11 25.61 -2.77
CA ARG A 331 -27.58 25.70 -2.81
C ARG A 331 -28.06 27.12 -2.52
N LYS A 332 -29.26 27.43 -3.02
CA LYS A 332 -30.06 28.56 -2.56
C LYS A 332 -30.89 28.10 -1.36
N SER A 333 -31.01 28.92 -0.34
CA SER A 333 -31.81 28.64 0.86
C SER A 333 -32.66 29.85 1.18
N LEU A 334 -33.95 29.62 1.44
CA LEU A 334 -34.87 30.64 1.90
C LEU A 334 -34.79 30.71 3.43
N THR A 335 -34.44 31.88 3.96
CA THR A 335 -34.47 32.11 5.40
C THR A 335 -35.91 32.30 5.89
N LYS A 336 -36.13 32.20 7.21
CA LYS A 336 -37.48 32.36 7.80
C LYS A 336 -38.10 33.74 7.55
N ASP A 337 -37.28 34.76 7.29
CA ASP A 337 -37.64 36.12 6.91
C ASP A 337 -37.76 36.33 5.39
N GLY A 338 -37.77 35.26 4.59
CA GLY A 338 -38.01 35.31 3.14
C GLY A 338 -36.80 35.70 2.28
N ARG A 339 -35.60 35.86 2.86
CA ARG A 339 -34.38 36.18 2.11
C ARG A 339 -33.82 34.93 1.44
N ILE A 340 -33.42 35.07 0.18
CA ILE A 340 -32.74 34.00 -0.56
C ILE A 340 -31.23 34.12 -0.34
N ILE A 341 -30.64 33.20 0.41
CA ILE A 341 -29.19 33.08 0.57
C ILE A 341 -28.68 32.09 -0.47
N SER A 342 -27.78 32.53 -1.34
CA SER A 342 -27.08 31.64 -2.28
C SER A 342 -25.70 31.31 -1.76
N GLY A 343 -25.43 30.01 -1.52
CA GLY A 343 -24.08 29.55 -1.21
C GLY A 343 -23.13 29.82 -2.38
N LYS A 344 -21.89 30.23 -2.10
CA LYS A 344 -20.84 30.42 -3.12
C LYS A 344 -19.95 29.19 -3.31
N HIS A 345 -19.94 28.29 -2.33
CA HIS A 345 -19.03 27.14 -2.27
C HIS A 345 -19.81 25.84 -2.06
N PRO A 346 -19.27 24.69 -2.52
CA PRO A 346 -19.84 23.39 -2.20
C PRO A 346 -19.80 23.11 -0.69
N GLU A 347 -20.71 22.27 -0.23
CA GLU A 347 -20.77 21.79 1.15
C GLU A 347 -20.19 20.37 1.20
N TYR A 348 -19.13 20.17 1.97
CA TYR A 348 -18.57 18.86 2.26
C TYR A 348 -19.10 18.35 3.58
N ARG A 349 -19.65 17.13 3.56
CA ARG A 349 -20.15 16.44 4.75
C ARG A 349 -19.32 15.20 5.02
N ILE A 350 -18.65 15.20 6.16
CA ILE A 350 -17.94 14.02 6.68
C ILE A 350 -18.90 13.33 7.66
N SER A 351 -19.20 12.06 7.46
CA SER A 351 -20.06 11.27 8.34
C SER A 351 -19.25 10.18 9.02
N GLN A 352 -19.10 10.29 10.32
CA GLN A 352 -18.45 9.29 11.18
C GLN A 352 -19.51 8.37 11.79
N TRP A 353 -19.29 7.06 11.69
CA TRP A 353 -20.17 6.05 12.28
C TRP A 353 -19.64 5.55 13.62
N LYS A 354 -20.55 5.22 14.53
CA LYS A 354 -20.20 4.53 15.79
C LYS A 354 -19.88 3.05 15.58
N SER A 355 -20.47 2.41 14.57
CA SER A 355 -20.18 1.00 14.25
C SER A 355 -18.95 0.91 13.35
N LEU A 356 -18.04 0.02 13.74
CA LEU A 356 -16.91 -0.39 12.90
C LEU A 356 -17.22 -1.65 12.09
N GLN A 357 -18.44 -2.20 12.18
CA GLN A 357 -18.83 -3.34 11.35
C GLN A 357 -18.82 -2.93 9.89
N TYR A 358 -17.81 -3.39 9.18
CA TYR A 358 -17.58 -3.11 7.78
C TYR A 358 -17.49 -4.46 7.08
N SER A 359 -18.44 -4.77 6.21
CA SER A 359 -18.54 -6.06 5.54
C SER A 359 -19.18 -5.90 4.19
N ILE A 360 -18.77 -6.72 3.23
CA ILE A 360 -19.27 -6.74 1.87
C ILE A 360 -20.24 -7.91 1.67
N GLU A 361 -21.39 -7.61 1.08
CA GLU A 361 -22.35 -8.62 0.62
C GLU A 361 -22.29 -8.70 -0.90
N ARG A 362 -21.52 -9.65 -1.43
CA ARG A 362 -21.09 -9.68 -2.83
C ARG A 362 -22.25 -9.66 -3.82
N LYS A 363 -23.30 -10.45 -3.59
CA LYS A 363 -24.45 -10.53 -4.52
C LYS A 363 -25.25 -9.23 -4.60
N LYS A 364 -25.26 -8.44 -3.52
CA LYS A 364 -26.06 -7.22 -3.40
C LYS A 364 -25.27 -5.98 -3.78
N GLU A 365 -24.02 -5.91 -3.35
CA GLU A 365 -23.20 -4.70 -3.41
C GLU A 365 -22.20 -4.69 -4.55
N VAL A 366 -21.89 -5.83 -5.17
CA VAL A 366 -20.82 -5.94 -6.19
C VAL A 366 -21.38 -6.33 -7.54
N LYS A 367 -20.98 -5.58 -8.57
CA LYS A 367 -21.31 -5.82 -9.97
C LYS A 367 -20.04 -5.97 -10.79
N THR A 368 -20.11 -6.80 -11.83
CA THR A 368 -19.06 -6.86 -12.83
C THR A 368 -19.35 -5.83 -13.91
N ILE A 369 -18.39 -4.94 -14.16
CA ILE A 369 -18.48 -3.92 -15.22
C ILE A 369 -17.38 -4.14 -16.25
N LYS A 370 -17.67 -3.83 -17.53
CA LYS A 370 -16.63 -3.73 -18.55
C LYS A 370 -15.91 -2.40 -18.38
N TYR A 371 -14.59 -2.44 -18.33
CA TYR A 371 -13.73 -1.29 -18.19
C TYR A 371 -12.66 -1.31 -19.27
N SER A 372 -12.38 -0.14 -19.83
CA SER A 372 -11.25 0.11 -20.74
C SER A 372 -10.61 1.42 -20.31
N GLY A 373 -9.42 1.34 -19.73
CA GLY A 373 -8.76 2.49 -19.13
C GLY A 373 -7.52 2.07 -18.34
N PHE A 374 -6.87 3.01 -17.68
CA PHE A 374 -5.71 2.67 -16.85
C PHE A 374 -6.15 2.08 -15.51
N VAL A 375 -5.40 1.11 -15.01
CA VAL A 375 -5.50 0.62 -13.63
C VAL A 375 -4.16 0.82 -12.93
N TYR A 376 -4.21 0.95 -11.61
CA TYR A 376 -3.08 1.39 -10.78
C TYR A 376 -2.89 0.45 -9.58
N CYS A 377 -1.63 0.24 -9.19
CA CYS A 377 -1.23 -0.52 -8.02
C CYS A 377 0.06 0.06 -7.43
N ALA A 378 0.31 -0.17 -6.15
CA ALA A 378 1.58 0.14 -5.50
C ALA A 378 2.01 -1.04 -4.63
N GLU A 379 3.28 -1.43 -4.72
CA GLU A 379 3.89 -2.38 -3.79
C GLU A 379 4.47 -1.60 -2.61
N VAL A 380 4.00 -1.96 -1.42
CA VAL A 380 4.41 -1.40 -0.14
C VAL A 380 4.71 -2.53 0.83
N SER A 381 5.97 -2.66 1.20
CA SER A 381 6.47 -3.58 2.22
C SER A 381 6.59 -2.84 3.56
N PRO A 382 6.47 -3.53 4.71
CA PRO A 382 6.40 -4.98 4.85
C PRO A 382 4.96 -5.55 4.91
N TYR A 383 3.91 -4.72 4.99
CA TYR A 383 2.57 -5.23 5.30
C TYR A 383 1.70 -5.52 4.10
N HIS A 384 2.15 -5.17 2.89
CA HIS A 384 1.49 -5.52 1.64
C HIS A 384 0.02 -5.08 1.54
N THR A 385 -0.36 -4.03 2.27
CA THR A 385 -1.70 -3.43 2.27
C THR A 385 -1.64 -1.94 1.93
N LEU A 386 -2.72 -1.42 1.36
CA LEU A 386 -2.88 -0.01 1.01
C LEU A 386 -4.20 0.53 1.56
N ILE A 387 -4.18 1.76 2.06
CA ILE A 387 -5.40 2.53 2.32
C ILE A 387 -5.74 3.36 1.09
N THR A 388 -6.83 2.99 0.42
CA THR A 388 -7.35 3.67 -0.76
C THR A 388 -8.70 4.32 -0.48
N ARG A 389 -9.10 5.27 -1.32
CA ARG A 389 -10.39 5.95 -1.25
C ARG A 389 -10.97 6.19 -2.62
N ARG A 390 -12.26 5.98 -2.79
CA ARG A 390 -13.00 6.31 -4.01
C ARG A 390 -14.32 6.96 -3.64
N SER A 391 -14.67 8.08 -4.27
CA SER A 391 -15.88 8.86 -3.95
C SER A 391 -16.07 9.14 -2.45
N GLY A 392 -14.97 9.32 -1.71
CA GLY A 392 -15.00 9.54 -0.26
C GLY A 392 -15.26 8.31 0.61
N ARG A 393 -15.17 7.08 0.08
CA ARG A 393 -15.28 5.81 0.81
C ARG A 393 -13.92 5.12 0.82
N VAL A 394 -13.53 4.59 1.96
CA VAL A 394 -12.20 4.03 2.20
C VAL A 394 -12.22 2.51 2.04
N LEU A 395 -11.18 1.97 1.42
CA LEU A 395 -10.91 0.54 1.35
C LEU A 395 -9.47 0.27 1.82
N ILE A 396 -9.31 -0.73 2.68
CA ILE A 396 -8.01 -1.31 3.00
C ILE A 396 -7.94 -2.67 2.30
N SER A 397 -6.98 -2.83 1.39
CA SER A 397 -6.81 -4.03 0.57
C SER A 397 -5.32 -4.30 0.31
N GLY A 398 -5.00 -5.47 -0.24
CA GLY A 398 -3.64 -5.92 -0.50
C GLY A 398 -3.03 -5.40 -1.79
N ASN A 399 -1.72 -5.60 -1.93
CA ASN A 399 -0.92 -5.26 -3.11
C ASN A 399 -0.23 -6.49 -3.76
N CYS A 400 0.63 -6.28 -4.76
CA CYS A 400 1.18 -7.33 -5.62
C CYS A 400 2.58 -7.80 -5.15
N THR A 401 2.77 -9.10 -4.88
CA THR A 401 4.02 -9.58 -4.23
C THR A 401 4.68 -10.91 -4.67
N ALA A 402 4.04 -11.89 -5.34
CA ALA A 402 4.67 -13.24 -5.42
C ALA A 402 4.46 -14.02 -6.72
N CYS A 403 5.49 -14.19 -7.57
CA CYS A 403 5.47 -15.13 -8.72
C CYS A 403 6.84 -15.68 -9.21
N ALA A 404 7.99 -15.08 -8.91
CA ALA A 404 9.25 -15.43 -9.60
C ALA A 404 9.93 -16.76 -9.16
N LEU A 405 9.76 -17.16 -7.89
CA LEU A 405 10.43 -18.35 -7.32
C LEU A 405 9.85 -19.70 -7.77
N VAL A 406 8.57 -19.71 -8.16
CA VAL A 406 7.80 -20.94 -8.44
C VAL A 406 8.24 -21.60 -9.75
N GLY A 407 8.49 -20.81 -10.80
CA GLY A 407 8.84 -21.32 -12.13
C GLY A 407 10.24 -21.94 -12.26
N ASN A 408 11.15 -21.74 -11.29
CA ASN A 408 12.48 -22.38 -11.28
C ASN A 408 12.44 -23.77 -10.63
N LEU A 409 11.58 -23.96 -9.64
CA LEU A 409 11.39 -25.24 -8.97
C LEU A 409 10.75 -26.29 -9.88
N GLU A 410 9.75 -25.88 -10.64
CA GLU A 410 9.06 -26.72 -11.62
C GLU A 410 9.96 -27.19 -12.76
N PHE A 411 11.06 -26.49 -13.07
CA PHE A 411 12.05 -26.94 -14.05
C PHE A 411 12.87 -28.13 -13.51
N LEU A 412 13.21 -28.14 -12.23
CA LEU A 412 14.08 -29.18 -11.64
C LEU A 412 13.34 -30.51 -11.38
N ASP A 413 12.02 -30.54 -11.55
CA ASP A 413 11.16 -31.72 -11.35
C ASP A 413 10.80 -32.45 -12.64
N ASN A 414 10.93 -31.82 -13.80
CA ASN A 414 10.54 -32.41 -15.07
C ASN A 414 11.68 -33.24 -15.69
N ARG A 415 11.93 -34.45 -15.14
CA ARG A 415 12.63 -35.51 -15.88
C ARG A 415 11.63 -36.22 -16.82
N PRO A 416 12.08 -36.69 -18.01
CA PRO A 416 11.21 -37.18 -19.09
C PRO A 416 10.32 -38.39 -18.76
N ASP A 417 10.37 -38.90 -17.54
CA ASP A 417 9.70 -40.08 -17.01
C ASP A 417 8.70 -39.81 -15.87
N ALA A 418 8.44 -38.55 -15.48
CA ALA A 418 7.54 -38.20 -14.38
C ALA A 418 6.26 -37.44 -14.80
N THR A 419 5.12 -37.78 -14.20
CA THR A 419 3.86 -37.06 -14.35
C THR A 419 3.91 -35.69 -13.66
N TYR A 420 3.53 -34.65 -14.41
CA TYR A 420 3.50 -33.25 -13.97
C TYR A 420 2.66 -33.05 -12.68
N THR A 421 3.26 -32.45 -11.65
CA THR A 421 2.58 -32.08 -10.40
C THR A 421 3.13 -30.77 -9.84
N ASP A 422 2.27 -29.80 -9.51
CA ASP A 422 2.68 -28.49 -8.99
C ASP A 422 3.38 -28.59 -7.62
N VAL A 423 4.34 -27.69 -7.35
CA VAL A 423 5.06 -27.58 -6.06
C VAL A 423 4.29 -26.67 -5.09
N SER A 424 4.26 -27.02 -3.80
CA SER A 424 3.57 -26.23 -2.77
C SER A 424 4.27 -24.89 -2.51
N ARG A 425 3.70 -23.84 -3.08
CA ARG A 425 4.14 -22.45 -2.88
C ARG A 425 4.09 -22.04 -1.41
N LEU A 426 3.07 -22.50 -0.70
CA LEU A 426 2.86 -22.16 0.70
C LEU A 426 3.88 -22.81 1.63
N PHE A 427 4.35 -24.03 1.29
CA PHE A 427 5.39 -24.71 2.04
C PHE A 427 6.72 -23.94 1.97
N ILE A 428 7.09 -23.51 0.76
CA ILE A 428 8.30 -22.73 0.52
C ILE A 428 8.17 -21.37 1.21
N TYR A 429 7.03 -20.70 1.03
CA TYR A 429 6.78 -19.39 1.60
C TYR A 429 6.75 -19.36 3.13
N TYR A 430 6.23 -20.41 3.78
CA TYR A 430 6.31 -20.56 5.23
C TYR A 430 7.77 -20.68 5.70
N ASN A 431 8.55 -21.54 5.04
CA ASN A 431 9.91 -21.84 5.48
C ASN A 431 10.91 -20.72 5.13
N GLU A 432 10.67 -19.91 4.09
CA GLU A 432 11.42 -18.69 3.80
C GLU A 432 11.36 -17.70 4.95
N ARG A 433 10.17 -17.51 5.53
CA ARG A 433 9.96 -16.57 6.63
C ARG A 433 10.43 -17.15 7.96
N LEU A 434 10.33 -18.46 8.14
CA LEU A 434 10.97 -19.17 9.26
C LEU A 434 12.50 -18.98 9.27
N LEU A 435 13.16 -18.90 8.11
CA LEU A 435 14.60 -18.62 8.05
C LEU A 435 14.98 -17.22 8.52
N ARG A 436 14.03 -16.27 8.46
CA ARG A 436 14.20 -14.88 8.89
C ARG A 436 13.64 -14.61 10.29
N GLY A 437 13.01 -15.60 10.92
CA GLY A 437 12.32 -15.44 12.22
C GLY A 437 11.04 -14.61 12.12
N ASN A 438 10.40 -14.61 10.94
CA ASN A 438 9.23 -13.80 10.61
C ASN A 438 8.03 -14.65 10.16
N GLU A 439 7.97 -15.93 10.53
CA GLU A 439 6.93 -16.88 10.11
C GLU A 439 5.51 -16.51 10.54
N ASP A 440 5.38 -15.68 11.57
CA ASP A 440 4.10 -15.24 12.14
C ASP A 440 3.42 -14.12 11.35
N TYR A 441 4.10 -13.53 10.34
CA TYR A 441 3.56 -12.46 9.51
C TYR A 441 4.07 -12.49 8.06
N ASP A 442 3.36 -11.81 7.18
CA ASP A 442 3.58 -11.84 5.73
C ASP A 442 4.64 -10.81 5.33
N SER A 443 5.93 -11.19 5.32
CA SER A 443 7.07 -10.26 5.16
C SER A 443 7.71 -10.22 3.77
N GLY A 444 7.21 -10.99 2.80
CA GLY A 444 7.88 -11.20 1.51
C GLY A 444 9.12 -12.12 1.63
N ALA A 445 9.81 -12.39 0.52
CA ALA A 445 11.03 -13.21 0.49
C ALA A 445 11.95 -12.87 -0.71
N SER A 446 13.28 -12.99 -0.52
CA SER A 446 14.26 -12.86 -1.62
C SER A 446 14.45 -14.18 -2.38
N LEU A 447 14.99 -14.15 -3.61
CA LEU A 447 15.36 -15.36 -4.38
C LEU A 447 16.27 -16.28 -3.55
N ARG A 448 17.21 -15.69 -2.81
CA ARG A 448 18.13 -16.39 -1.92
C ARG A 448 17.45 -17.08 -0.74
N ASP A 449 16.47 -16.45 -0.11
CA ASP A 449 15.76 -17.04 1.03
C ASP A 449 14.97 -18.28 0.59
N GLY A 450 14.35 -18.22 -0.58
CA GLY A 450 13.72 -19.39 -1.20
C GLY A 450 14.70 -20.51 -1.47
N ILE A 451 15.85 -20.21 -2.05
CA ILE A 451 16.90 -21.20 -2.30
C ILE A 451 17.44 -21.83 -1.01
N LYS A 452 17.67 -21.03 0.05
CA LYS A 452 18.09 -21.54 1.36
C LYS A 452 17.04 -22.46 1.98
N THR A 453 15.76 -22.16 1.81
CA THR A 453 14.64 -23.01 2.22
C THR A 453 14.68 -24.36 1.52
N LEU A 454 14.88 -24.37 0.20
CA LEU A 454 14.96 -25.60 -0.58
C LEU A 454 16.14 -26.48 -0.17
N LYS A 455 17.28 -25.88 0.20
CA LYS A 455 18.46 -26.64 0.65
C LYS A 455 18.29 -27.22 2.04
N LYS A 456 17.78 -26.42 2.97
CA LYS A 456 17.61 -26.80 4.38
C LYS A 456 16.46 -27.78 4.56
N THR A 457 15.34 -27.50 3.90
CA THR A 457 14.06 -28.14 4.18
C THR A 457 13.55 -28.96 2.99
N GLY A 458 13.79 -28.49 1.76
CA GLY A 458 13.24 -29.07 0.53
C GLY A 458 11.88 -28.47 0.19
N TYR A 459 11.07 -29.19 -0.59
CA TYR A 459 9.71 -28.77 -0.95
C TYR A 459 8.77 -29.98 -1.06
N CYS A 460 7.48 -29.79 -0.82
CA CYS A 460 6.47 -30.82 -1.08
C CYS A 460 5.58 -30.44 -2.27
N TRP A 461 4.82 -31.40 -2.79
CA TRP A 461 3.85 -31.12 -3.84
C TRP A 461 2.69 -30.27 -3.32
N GLU A 462 2.11 -29.46 -4.20
CA GLU A 462 0.92 -28.65 -3.93
C GLU A 462 -0.25 -29.54 -3.48
N LYS A 463 -0.32 -30.80 -3.93
CA LYS A 463 -1.33 -31.76 -3.42
C LYS A 463 -1.13 -32.11 -1.93
N ALA A 464 0.11 -32.15 -1.45
CA ALA A 464 0.44 -32.49 -0.06
C ALA A 464 0.23 -31.31 0.89
N TRP A 465 0.52 -30.10 0.40
CA TRP A 465 0.22 -28.84 1.08
C TRP A 465 -0.42 -27.83 0.11
N PRO A 466 -1.74 -27.94 -0.10
CA PRO A 466 -2.44 -27.09 -1.04
C PRO A 466 -2.36 -25.62 -0.66
N TYR A 467 -2.26 -24.78 -1.69
CA TYR A 467 -2.27 -23.34 -1.54
C TYR A 467 -3.57 -22.90 -0.86
N ASP A 468 -3.44 -22.65 0.43
CA ASP A 468 -4.45 -22.10 1.31
C ASP A 468 -3.76 -21.00 2.11
N ILE A 469 -3.84 -19.77 1.62
CA ILE A 469 -3.13 -18.63 2.22
C ILE A 469 -3.45 -18.49 3.72
N GLU A 470 -4.58 -18.99 4.21
CA GLU A 470 -4.94 -19.04 5.63
C GLU A 470 -3.97 -19.86 6.50
N ARG A 471 -3.16 -20.71 5.86
CA ARG A 471 -2.15 -21.56 6.49
C ARG A 471 -0.74 -21.02 6.31
N PHE A 472 -0.57 -19.79 5.83
CA PHE A 472 0.77 -19.24 5.59
C PHE A 472 1.61 -19.10 6.85
N THR A 473 1.00 -18.93 8.04
CA THR A 473 1.67 -18.94 9.35
C THR A 473 1.60 -20.30 10.03
N GLN A 474 0.82 -21.23 9.47
CA GLN A 474 0.69 -22.56 10.01
C GLN A 474 1.86 -23.38 9.52
N LYS A 475 2.63 -23.89 10.48
CA LYS A 475 3.68 -24.86 10.19
C LYS A 475 3.09 -26.01 9.36
N PRO A 476 3.61 -26.28 8.15
CA PRO A 476 3.18 -27.43 7.38
C PRO A 476 3.26 -28.70 8.23
N PRO A 477 2.30 -29.64 8.08
CA PRO A 477 2.29 -30.85 8.89
C PRO A 477 3.54 -31.68 8.61
N GLN A 478 3.93 -32.51 9.58
CA GLN A 478 5.17 -33.27 9.50
C GLN A 478 5.27 -34.12 8.22
N ARG A 479 4.15 -34.60 7.67
CA ARG A 479 4.12 -35.31 6.38
C ARG A 479 4.71 -34.48 5.22
N CYS A 480 4.46 -33.16 5.20
CA CYS A 480 5.00 -32.24 4.19
C CYS A 480 6.50 -32.05 4.38
N TYR A 481 6.98 -32.00 5.61
CA TYR A 481 8.42 -31.97 5.92
C TYR A 481 9.13 -33.29 5.60
N ASN A 482 8.46 -34.43 5.83
CA ASN A 482 8.98 -35.76 5.49
C ASN A 482 9.07 -35.95 3.97
N GLU A 483 8.08 -35.43 3.23
CA GLU A 483 8.10 -35.37 1.76
C GLU A 483 9.16 -34.38 1.27
N ALA A 484 9.19 -33.17 1.82
CA ALA A 484 10.19 -32.16 1.49
C ALA A 484 11.62 -32.62 1.74
N GLY A 485 11.85 -33.40 2.79
CA GLY A 485 13.14 -34.03 3.05
C GLY A 485 13.65 -34.91 1.90
N LYS A 486 12.75 -35.51 1.12
CA LYS A 486 13.07 -36.32 -0.08
C LYS A 486 13.36 -35.46 -1.31
N HIS A 487 12.96 -34.20 -1.29
CA HIS A 487 13.07 -33.25 -2.39
C HIS A 487 13.96 -32.05 -2.04
N ARG A 488 14.96 -32.25 -1.18
CA ARG A 488 15.98 -31.23 -0.92
C ARG A 488 16.86 -31.05 -2.14
N ILE A 489 17.22 -29.81 -2.39
CA ILE A 489 18.26 -29.52 -3.40
C ILE A 489 19.62 -29.93 -2.81
N ALA A 490 20.44 -30.63 -3.59
CA ALA A 490 21.78 -31.04 -3.18
C ALA A 490 22.72 -29.86 -3.00
N SER A 491 22.56 -28.76 -3.74
CA SER A 491 23.33 -27.54 -3.54
C SER A 491 22.71 -26.36 -4.29
N TYR A 492 23.18 -25.17 -3.97
CA TYR A 492 22.89 -23.96 -4.74
C TYR A 492 24.18 -23.18 -4.87
N HIS A 493 24.34 -22.49 -5.99
CA HIS A 493 25.56 -21.77 -6.28
C HIS A 493 25.24 -20.41 -6.86
N ARG A 494 25.95 -19.40 -6.36
CA ARG A 494 25.92 -18.07 -6.92
C ARG A 494 26.80 -18.01 -8.15
N ILE A 495 26.27 -17.46 -9.23
CA ILE A 495 26.98 -17.26 -10.48
C ILE A 495 27.39 -15.78 -10.56
N HIS A 496 28.64 -15.51 -10.91
CA HIS A 496 29.20 -14.16 -10.98
C HIS A 496 29.60 -13.75 -12.39
N THR A 497 30.13 -14.68 -13.17
CA THR A 497 30.74 -14.35 -14.47
C THR A 497 29.96 -14.93 -15.64
N LEU A 498 30.09 -14.32 -16.81
CA LEU A 498 29.53 -14.84 -18.05
C LEU A 498 30.03 -16.28 -18.32
N ALA A 499 31.30 -16.56 -18.06
CA ALA A 499 31.88 -17.89 -18.23
C ALA A 499 31.15 -18.94 -17.37
N GLU A 500 30.84 -18.60 -16.12
CA GLU A 500 30.09 -19.46 -15.21
C GLU A 500 28.63 -19.64 -15.63
N MET A 501 27.96 -18.59 -16.13
CA MET A 501 26.60 -18.69 -16.68
C MET A 501 26.54 -19.69 -17.85
N LEU A 502 27.51 -19.62 -18.77
CA LEU A 502 27.61 -20.52 -19.92
C LEU A 502 27.99 -21.93 -19.51
N ALA A 503 28.90 -22.09 -18.54
CA ALA A 503 29.27 -23.38 -17.99
C ALA A 503 28.07 -24.06 -17.30
N CYS A 504 27.32 -23.32 -16.48
CA CYS A 504 26.14 -23.82 -15.77
C CYS A 504 25.11 -24.42 -16.73
N LEU A 505 24.79 -23.68 -17.80
CA LEU A 505 23.86 -24.15 -18.83
C LEU A 505 24.44 -25.35 -19.61
N ALA A 506 25.75 -25.34 -19.92
CA ALA A 506 26.40 -26.45 -20.62
C ALA A 506 26.45 -27.76 -19.81
N GLU A 507 26.40 -27.65 -18.48
CA GLU A 507 26.23 -28.77 -17.56
C GLU A 507 24.80 -29.30 -17.51
N GLY A 508 23.85 -28.63 -18.18
CA GLY A 508 22.44 -29.03 -18.22
C GLY A 508 21.58 -28.39 -17.13
N TYR A 509 22.09 -27.37 -16.43
CA TYR A 509 21.36 -26.73 -15.35
C TYR A 509 20.96 -25.29 -15.69
N PRO A 510 19.69 -24.90 -15.49
CA PRO A 510 19.25 -23.53 -15.63
C PRO A 510 19.75 -22.69 -14.46
N PHE A 511 19.60 -21.37 -14.57
CA PHE A 511 19.75 -20.47 -13.43
C PHE A 511 18.67 -19.40 -13.46
N VAL A 512 18.24 -18.96 -12.27
CA VAL A 512 17.41 -17.76 -12.14
C VAL A 512 18.28 -16.54 -11.99
N PHE A 513 17.72 -15.41 -12.40
CA PHE A 513 18.32 -14.11 -12.19
C PHE A 513 17.25 -13.03 -12.25
N GLY A 514 17.57 -11.90 -11.67
CA GLY A 514 16.84 -10.67 -11.82
C GLY A 514 17.52 -9.73 -12.81
N PHE A 515 16.74 -8.91 -13.52
CA PHE A 515 17.28 -7.92 -14.45
C PHE A 515 16.44 -6.66 -14.52
N ALA A 516 17.09 -5.51 -14.69
CA ALA A 516 16.44 -4.24 -14.98
C ALA A 516 15.76 -4.30 -16.35
N VAL A 517 14.52 -3.83 -16.43
CA VAL A 517 13.71 -3.86 -17.64
C VAL A 517 13.50 -2.45 -18.16
N TYR A 518 13.76 -2.28 -19.45
CA TYR A 518 13.65 -1.01 -20.16
C TYR A 518 12.44 -0.97 -21.09
N GLU A 519 12.04 0.22 -21.53
CA GLU A 519 10.87 0.43 -22.41
C GLU A 519 10.86 -0.45 -23.67
N SER A 520 12.01 -0.66 -24.29
CA SER A 520 12.20 -1.50 -25.48
C SER A 520 11.81 -2.95 -25.24
N PHE A 521 11.98 -3.47 -24.01
CA PHE A 521 11.56 -4.81 -23.63
C PHE A 521 10.04 -4.98 -23.70
N GLN A 522 9.28 -3.90 -23.50
CA GLN A 522 7.82 -3.89 -23.63
C GLN A 522 7.32 -3.51 -25.01
N SER A 523 8.20 -3.25 -25.96
CA SER A 523 7.78 -2.95 -27.33
C SER A 523 6.98 -4.12 -27.93
N LYS A 524 6.03 -3.79 -28.81
CA LYS A 524 5.32 -4.83 -29.61
C LYS A 524 6.30 -5.71 -30.39
N LYS A 525 7.46 -5.16 -30.76
CA LYS A 525 8.51 -5.90 -31.48
C LYS A 525 9.05 -7.02 -30.60
N VAL A 526 9.47 -6.73 -29.37
CA VAL A 526 9.95 -7.75 -28.42
C VAL A 526 8.82 -8.72 -28.06
N GLU A 527 7.60 -8.21 -27.85
CA GLU A 527 6.45 -9.06 -27.56
C GLU A 527 6.12 -10.07 -28.67
N ARG A 528 6.31 -9.71 -29.93
CA ARG A 528 6.07 -10.61 -31.06
C ARG A 528 7.24 -11.53 -31.37
N THR A 529 8.48 -11.07 -31.16
CA THR A 529 9.68 -11.77 -31.63
C THR A 529 10.42 -12.52 -30.52
N GLY A 530 10.23 -12.11 -29.26
CA GLY A 530 11.07 -12.53 -28.15
C GLY A 530 12.55 -12.14 -28.31
N ILE A 531 12.90 -11.15 -29.13
CA ILE A 531 14.30 -10.74 -29.34
C ILE A 531 14.55 -9.45 -28.57
N VAL A 532 15.18 -9.54 -27.40
CA VAL A 532 15.55 -8.39 -26.56
C VAL A 532 16.91 -7.84 -26.98
N ASN A 533 17.07 -6.53 -27.15
CA ASN A 533 18.38 -5.94 -27.46
C ASN A 533 18.89 -5.12 -26.27
N MET A 534 20.14 -4.68 -26.33
CA MET A 534 20.66 -3.73 -25.34
C MET A 534 19.79 -2.47 -25.31
N PRO A 535 19.52 -1.92 -24.12
CA PRO A 535 18.80 -0.66 -24.00
C PRO A 535 19.64 0.48 -24.58
N LYS A 536 18.99 1.56 -25.03
CA LYS A 536 19.68 2.79 -25.43
C LYS A 536 20.28 3.47 -24.19
N LYS A 537 21.35 4.26 -24.39
CA LYS A 537 22.12 4.93 -23.33
C LYS A 537 21.27 5.73 -22.32
N ASN A 538 20.16 6.32 -22.76
CA ASN A 538 19.25 7.12 -21.93
C ASN A 538 17.83 6.52 -21.90
N GLU A 539 17.70 5.22 -22.16
CA GLU A 539 16.41 4.55 -22.12
C GLU A 539 15.92 4.41 -20.69
N ARG A 540 14.62 4.64 -20.48
CA ARG A 540 14.05 4.60 -19.14
C ARG A 540 13.91 3.16 -18.64
N VAL A 541 14.41 2.91 -17.43
CA VAL A 541 14.10 1.70 -16.67
C VAL A 541 12.66 1.79 -16.19
N ILE A 542 11.89 0.73 -16.39
CA ILE A 542 10.46 0.64 -16.06
C ILE A 542 10.16 -0.44 -15.01
N GLY A 543 11.19 -1.15 -14.51
CA GLY A 543 11.14 -2.04 -13.35
C GLY A 543 12.26 -3.09 -13.38
N GLY A 544 12.27 -4.04 -12.44
CA GLY A 544 13.15 -5.23 -12.50
C GLY A 544 12.36 -6.54 -12.64
N HIS A 545 12.70 -7.46 -13.54
CA HIS A 545 12.01 -8.75 -13.70
C HIS A 545 12.90 -9.89 -13.26
N ALA A 546 12.31 -11.01 -12.83
CA ALA A 546 13.05 -12.23 -12.52
C ALA A 546 12.56 -13.38 -13.40
N VAL A 547 13.51 -14.12 -13.95
CA VAL A 547 13.30 -15.11 -15.02
C VAL A 547 14.33 -16.23 -14.92
N THR A 548 14.15 -17.29 -15.72
CA THR A 548 15.05 -18.45 -15.74
C THR A 548 15.79 -18.52 -17.07
N ALA A 549 17.12 -18.49 -17.04
CA ALA A 549 17.95 -18.81 -18.21
C ALA A 549 17.95 -20.33 -18.42
N VAL A 550 17.69 -20.76 -19.65
CA VAL A 550 17.53 -22.18 -20.04
C VAL A 550 18.37 -22.54 -21.26
N GLY A 551 19.26 -21.67 -21.73
CA GLY A 551 20.14 -21.96 -22.85
C GLY A 551 20.94 -20.75 -23.31
N TYR A 552 21.79 -20.94 -24.31
CA TYR A 552 22.57 -19.88 -24.94
C TYR A 552 22.97 -20.24 -26.36
N ASN A 553 23.37 -19.23 -27.14
CA ASN A 553 24.03 -19.35 -28.43
C ASN A 553 25.28 -18.45 -28.45
N GLN A 554 26.46 -19.05 -28.56
CA GLN A 554 27.74 -18.32 -28.52
C GLN A 554 27.98 -17.50 -29.78
N LYS A 555 27.56 -17.99 -30.95
CA LYS A 555 27.75 -17.28 -32.23
C LYS A 555 26.94 -15.99 -32.25
N GLU A 556 25.73 -16.03 -31.71
CA GLU A 556 24.84 -14.86 -31.61
C GLU A 556 25.10 -14.03 -30.36
N ARG A 557 25.88 -14.55 -29.40
CA ARG A 557 26.13 -13.96 -28.06
C ARG A 557 24.84 -13.66 -27.29
N ARG A 558 23.93 -14.64 -27.22
CA ARG A 558 22.61 -14.47 -26.59
C ARG A 558 22.25 -15.65 -25.70
N PHE A 559 21.63 -15.36 -24.56
CA PHE A 559 20.96 -16.33 -23.71
C PHE A 559 19.55 -16.60 -24.23
N LEU A 560 19.06 -17.81 -24.01
CA LEU A 560 17.67 -18.21 -24.15
C LEU A 560 17.05 -18.25 -22.75
N ILE A 561 15.94 -17.53 -22.58
CA ILE A 561 15.35 -17.25 -21.28
C ILE A 561 13.87 -17.62 -21.32
N ARG A 562 13.44 -18.38 -20.31
CA ARG A 562 12.04 -18.70 -20.04
C ARG A 562 11.40 -17.53 -19.32
N ASN A 563 10.32 -17.00 -19.89
CA ASN A 563 9.50 -15.98 -19.26
C ASN A 563 8.27 -16.62 -18.58
N SER A 564 7.48 -15.80 -17.88
CA SER A 564 6.27 -16.21 -17.17
C SER A 564 5.00 -15.62 -17.80
N TRP A 565 5.02 -15.19 -19.07
CA TRP A 565 3.93 -14.43 -19.69
C TRP A 565 3.13 -15.23 -20.73
N GLY A 566 3.07 -16.56 -20.55
CA GLY A 566 2.29 -17.50 -21.36
C GLY A 566 2.77 -17.69 -22.78
N LEU A 567 2.20 -18.72 -23.42
CA LEU A 567 2.63 -19.21 -24.72
C LEU A 567 2.44 -18.24 -25.89
N LYS A 568 1.58 -17.22 -25.75
CA LYS A 568 1.35 -16.24 -26.83
C LYS A 568 2.37 -15.12 -26.87
N TRP A 569 3.28 -15.07 -25.90
CA TRP A 569 4.28 -14.01 -25.76
C TRP A 569 5.65 -14.45 -26.27
N GLY A 570 6.32 -13.60 -27.06
CA GLY A 570 7.67 -13.87 -27.56
C GLY A 570 7.73 -15.15 -28.41
N GLN A 571 8.70 -16.00 -28.12
CA GLN A 571 8.94 -17.28 -28.80
C GLN A 571 8.28 -18.41 -28.01
N ALA A 572 6.94 -18.48 -28.04
CA ALA A 572 6.16 -19.45 -27.26
C ALA A 572 6.38 -19.36 -25.74
N GLY A 573 6.49 -18.14 -25.20
CA GLY A 573 6.77 -17.87 -23.79
C GLY A 573 8.25 -17.67 -23.46
N TYR A 574 9.13 -17.78 -24.46
CA TYR A 574 10.58 -17.58 -24.32
C TYR A 574 11.05 -16.30 -25.00
N PHE A 575 12.23 -15.83 -24.64
CA PHE A 575 12.93 -14.77 -25.35
C PHE A 575 14.44 -15.01 -25.34
N THR A 576 15.14 -14.29 -26.20
CA THR A 576 16.59 -14.23 -26.19
C THR A 576 17.07 -12.87 -25.72
N MET A 577 18.22 -12.82 -25.05
CA MET A 577 18.81 -11.59 -24.51
C MET A 577 20.34 -11.59 -24.68
N PRO A 578 21.00 -10.46 -24.99
CA PRO A 578 22.44 -10.40 -25.20
C PRO A 578 23.22 -10.77 -23.94
N PHE A 579 24.41 -11.36 -24.10
CA PHE A 579 25.33 -11.62 -22.99
C PHE A 579 25.63 -10.34 -22.20
N ALA A 580 25.93 -9.25 -22.91
CA ALA A 580 26.22 -7.95 -22.31
C ALA A 580 25.06 -7.39 -21.45
N TYR A 581 23.82 -7.81 -21.71
CA TYR A 581 22.68 -7.40 -20.89
C TYR A 581 22.76 -8.06 -19.52
N LEU A 582 23.03 -9.37 -19.47
CA LEU A 582 23.18 -10.08 -18.20
C LEU A 582 24.42 -9.58 -17.43
N GLU A 583 25.49 -9.22 -18.12
CA GLU A 583 26.71 -8.71 -17.48
C GLU A 583 26.54 -7.31 -16.86
N THR A 584 25.60 -6.49 -17.34
CA THR A 584 25.53 -5.07 -16.97
C THR A 584 24.20 -4.60 -16.38
N GLN A 585 23.10 -5.33 -16.64
CA GLN A 585 21.74 -4.91 -16.28
C GLN A 585 21.01 -5.97 -15.43
N ALA A 586 21.72 -6.99 -14.94
CA ALA A 586 21.14 -8.09 -14.20
C ALA A 586 22.01 -8.47 -13.00
N ALA A 587 21.38 -9.11 -12.01
CA ALA A 587 22.04 -9.61 -10.81
C ALA A 587 21.25 -10.78 -10.20
N ASP A 588 21.75 -11.29 -9.08
CA ASP A 588 21.20 -12.43 -8.34
C ASP A 588 21.08 -13.70 -9.17
N PHE A 589 22.17 -14.03 -9.87
CA PHE A 589 22.27 -15.27 -10.60
C PHE A 589 22.46 -16.43 -9.64
N TRP A 590 21.47 -17.31 -9.62
CA TRP A 590 21.46 -18.50 -8.79
C TRP A 590 21.12 -19.72 -9.59
N THR A 591 21.96 -20.74 -9.46
CA THR A 591 21.64 -22.07 -9.94
C THR A 591 21.45 -23.03 -8.78
N ILE A 592 20.57 -23.99 -8.97
CA ILE A 592 20.22 -25.01 -8.00
C ILE A 592 20.68 -26.36 -8.58
N ARG A 593 21.14 -27.25 -7.71
CA ARG A 593 21.51 -28.64 -8.03
C ARG A 593 20.65 -29.56 -7.19
N LYS A 594 20.15 -30.63 -7.80
CA LYS A 594 19.47 -31.73 -7.12
C LYS A 594 20.38 -32.92 -6.99
#